data_AF-A0A957L4M4-F1
#
_entry.id   AF-A0A957L4M4-F1
#
_cell.length_a   1.000
_cell.length_b   1.000
_cell.length_c   1.000
_cell.angle_alpha   90.00
_cell.angle_beta   90.00
_cell.angle_gamma   90.00
#
_symmetry.space_group_name_H-M   'P 1'
#
loop_
_entity.id
_entity.type
_entity.pdbx_description
1 polymer ?
#
loop_
_entity_poly.entity_id
_entity_poly.type
_entity_poly.pdbx_seq_one_letter_code
_entity_poly.pdbx_strand_id
1 'polypeptide(L)'
;MKKRRNWIWIVVVVIVLACAGAAIMVNRARNQVLENLPQSGDVVEATLGDLAESASASGQIVAGREADLSLATSGTVRSVLVEVGDTVAAGDLLVQLDDAALQRNVATAEQDLIIAQANLATLYEGASAAQIASAEASVASAEAALADLQAGPSATEIAASEASLRAAEANLLAAQDRLSAAATIGSQADILSAEASLTDAQEQQRSAYDTWVRVADCEEDGQGGYNCTLPDSDFATTVNLNLEAANANLAAAEARLAALRSPNSSSVASAQAGVASSQAQLDSAQAAHESLLLGASESEIAAAEADLAQARATLAGLMAGPAGSTITSTETRLAQAQTGLDNARNALAEAALVAPFGGIVTDVYVSVGEQASGVAVTLVDTSSYEVVLHVD
;
A
#
# COMPACT_ATOMS: atom_id res chain seq x y z
N MET A 1 94.00 -111.64 25.18
CA MET A 1 94.23 -110.19 25.41
C MET A 1 93.32 -109.76 26.57
N LYS A 2 93.77 -109.72 27.84
CA LYS A 2 94.29 -108.53 28.56
C LYS A 2 93.52 -107.26 28.13
N LYS A 3 92.88 -106.43 28.99
CA LYS A 3 92.81 -106.30 30.44
C LYS A 3 91.62 -105.33 30.74
N ARG A 4 90.91 -105.60 31.85
CA ARG A 4 90.39 -104.62 32.84
C ARG A 4 89.05 -103.91 32.58
N ARG A 5 88.00 -104.68 32.89
CA ARG A 5 86.66 -104.33 33.38
C ARG A 5 86.70 -103.64 34.78
N ASN A 6 87.50 -102.59 34.95
CA ASN A 6 87.65 -101.85 36.23
C ASN A 6 87.42 -100.33 36.12
N TRP A 7 87.17 -99.76 34.93
CA TRP A 7 87.02 -98.30 34.78
C TRP A 7 85.68 -97.77 35.32
N ILE A 8 84.60 -98.56 35.28
CA ILE A 8 83.28 -98.09 35.74
C ILE A 8 83.30 -97.72 37.24
N TRP A 9 84.09 -98.41 38.07
CA TRP A 9 84.29 -98.05 39.48
C TRP A 9 85.14 -96.77 39.68
N ILE A 10 86.04 -96.45 38.75
CA ILE A 10 86.82 -95.21 38.80
C ILE A 10 85.92 -94.00 38.52
N VAL A 11 84.96 -94.12 37.59
CA VAL A 11 84.05 -93.01 37.26
C VAL A 11 83.09 -92.71 38.43
N VAL A 12 82.59 -93.72 39.14
CA VAL A 12 81.71 -93.52 40.30
C VAL A 12 82.47 -92.89 41.48
N VAL A 13 83.73 -93.27 41.72
CA VAL A 13 84.58 -92.65 42.75
C VAL A 13 84.90 -91.19 42.41
N VAL A 14 85.10 -90.85 41.14
CA VAL A 14 85.35 -89.47 40.71
C VAL A 14 84.13 -88.57 40.90
N ILE A 15 82.91 -89.08 40.67
CA ILE A 15 81.68 -88.30 40.85
C ILE A 15 81.37 -88.06 42.35
N VAL A 16 81.65 -89.04 43.21
CA VAL A 16 81.51 -88.88 44.68
C VAL A 16 82.56 -87.91 45.24
N LEU A 17 83.80 -87.92 44.71
CA LEU A 17 84.82 -86.93 45.06
C LEU A 17 84.51 -85.51 44.56
N ALA A 18 83.85 -85.38 43.40
CA ALA A 18 83.41 -84.07 42.89
C ALA A 18 82.30 -83.43 43.74
N CYS A 19 81.37 -84.23 44.28
CA CYS A 19 80.31 -83.73 45.17
C CYS A 19 80.84 -83.38 46.57
N ALA A 20 81.82 -84.12 47.10
CA ALA A 20 82.49 -83.78 48.35
C ALA A 20 83.33 -82.49 48.24
N GLY A 21 83.91 -82.22 47.06
CA GLY A 21 84.64 -80.98 46.77
C GLY A 21 83.76 -79.72 46.78
N ALA A 22 82.52 -79.81 46.28
CA ALA A 22 81.59 -78.68 46.25
C ALA A 22 81.06 -78.29 47.65
N ALA A 23 80.85 -79.27 48.55
CA ALA A 23 80.37 -79.02 49.92
C ALA A 23 81.44 -78.33 50.82
N ILE A 24 82.73 -78.57 50.59
CA ILE A 24 83.82 -77.92 51.33
C ILE A 24 84.07 -76.48 50.84
N MET A 25 83.80 -76.19 49.56
CA MET A 25 84.00 -74.84 48.98
C MET A 25 82.93 -73.84 49.43
N VAL A 26 81.67 -74.27 49.61
CA VAL A 26 80.60 -73.41 50.14
C VAL A 26 80.76 -73.15 51.65
N ASN A 27 81.37 -74.06 52.41
CA ASN A 27 81.64 -73.85 53.84
C ASN A 27 82.88 -72.96 54.11
N ARG A 28 83.82 -72.86 53.17
CA ARG A 28 84.96 -71.92 53.25
C ARG A 28 84.63 -70.48 52.85
N ALA A 29 83.61 -70.27 52.00
CA ALA A 29 83.14 -68.93 51.64
C ALA A 29 82.25 -68.27 52.71
N ARG A 30 81.85 -68.99 53.76
CA ARG A 30 81.00 -68.47 54.84
C ARG A 30 81.78 -68.07 56.11
N ASN A 31 83.08 -68.40 56.19
CA ASN A 31 83.92 -68.17 57.37
C ASN A 31 85.05 -67.14 57.18
N GLN A 32 84.95 -66.28 56.16
CA GLN A 32 85.97 -65.27 55.82
C GLN A 32 85.52 -63.82 56.12
N VAL A 33 84.83 -63.62 57.25
CA VAL A 33 84.41 -62.28 57.74
C VAL A 33 84.89 -62.03 59.19
N LEU A 34 85.81 -62.84 59.73
CA LEU A 34 86.28 -62.71 61.13
C LEU A 34 87.79 -62.51 61.27
N GLU A 35 88.44 -61.80 60.34
CA GLU A 35 89.84 -61.42 60.53
C GLU A 35 90.21 -60.15 59.75
N ASN A 36 89.67 -59.01 60.21
CA ASN A 36 90.27 -57.68 60.03
C ASN A 36 89.63 -56.71 61.03
N LEU A 37 90.13 -56.72 62.27
CA LEU A 37 89.88 -55.69 63.27
C LEU A 37 91.01 -54.66 63.21
N PRO A 38 90.75 -53.39 62.88
CA PRO A 38 91.60 -52.28 63.29
C PRO A 38 91.34 -51.98 64.77
N GLN A 39 92.42 -51.94 65.55
CA GLN A 39 92.42 -51.57 66.96
C GLN A 39 92.19 -50.06 67.16
N SER A 40 91.48 -49.74 68.25
CA SER A 40 91.34 -48.45 68.95
C SER A 40 90.47 -47.37 68.29
N GLY A 41 89.23 -47.29 68.78
CA GLY A 41 88.39 -46.10 68.80
C GLY A 41 87.52 -46.14 70.07
N ASP A 42 87.22 -44.99 70.67
CA ASP A 42 86.45 -44.85 71.90
C ASP A 42 85.10 -45.59 71.83
N VAL A 43 84.76 -46.34 72.88
CA VAL A 43 83.50 -47.08 72.98
C VAL A 43 82.53 -46.30 73.87
N VAL A 44 81.34 -46.00 73.34
CA VAL A 44 80.24 -45.35 74.08
C VAL A 44 79.08 -46.34 74.25
N GLU A 45 78.41 -46.28 75.40
CA GLU A 45 77.27 -47.14 75.76
C GLU A 45 76.02 -46.78 74.92
N ALA A 46 75.42 -47.77 74.24
CA ALA A 46 74.26 -47.55 73.39
C ALA A 46 72.94 -47.60 74.19
N THR A 47 72.08 -46.60 74.00
CA THR A 47 70.75 -46.50 74.64
C THR A 47 69.63 -46.54 73.60
N LEU A 48 68.51 -47.19 73.93
CA LEU A 48 67.28 -47.23 73.12
C LEU A 48 66.48 -45.94 73.35
N GLY A 49 66.26 -45.17 72.28
CA GLY A 49 65.38 -44.02 72.24
C GLY A 49 64.69 -43.92 70.87
N ASP A 50 63.57 -43.21 70.79
CA ASP A 50 62.84 -43.02 69.54
C ASP A 50 63.74 -42.37 68.48
N LEU A 51 63.95 -43.06 67.36
CA LEU A 51 64.67 -42.54 66.21
C LEU A 51 63.66 -41.76 65.34
N ALA A 52 63.60 -40.45 65.53
CA ALA A 52 62.88 -39.58 64.61
C ALA A 52 63.72 -39.38 63.35
N GLU A 53 63.28 -39.97 62.23
CA GLU A 53 63.80 -39.62 60.90
C GLU A 53 63.20 -38.26 60.54
N SER A 54 63.87 -37.19 60.97
CA SER A 54 63.46 -35.83 60.62
C SER A 54 63.95 -35.51 59.21
N ALA A 55 63.06 -35.60 58.22
CA ALA A 55 63.25 -34.93 56.95
C ALA A 55 62.92 -33.44 57.15
N SER A 56 63.93 -32.57 57.09
CA SER A 56 63.70 -31.12 57.08
C SER A 56 63.35 -30.69 55.67
N ALA A 57 62.07 -30.41 55.40
CA ALA A 57 61.65 -29.75 54.17
C ALA A 57 61.44 -28.26 54.45
N SER A 58 62.22 -27.40 53.79
CA SER A 58 61.96 -25.97 53.75
C SER A 58 60.90 -25.69 52.68
N GLY A 59 59.78 -25.12 53.08
CA GLY A 59 58.73 -24.69 52.16
C GLY A 59 58.49 -23.20 52.23
N GLN A 60 58.03 -22.62 51.13
CA GLN A 60 57.57 -21.24 51.07
C GLN A 60 56.05 -21.23 51.22
N ILE A 61 55.55 -20.36 52.11
CA ILE A 61 54.11 -20.05 52.16
C ILE A 61 53.83 -19.08 51.03
N VAL A 62 52.93 -19.47 50.12
CA VAL A 62 52.45 -18.62 49.03
C VAL A 62 50.95 -18.42 49.21
N ALA A 63 50.45 -17.27 48.75
CA ALA A 63 49.01 -17.03 48.79
C ALA A 63 48.29 -18.01 47.87
N GLY A 64 47.11 -18.46 48.29
CA GLY A 64 46.36 -19.49 47.57
C GLY A 64 45.88 -19.03 46.19
N ARG A 65 45.65 -17.73 46.00
CA ARG A 65 45.33 -17.11 44.70
C ARG A 65 45.89 -15.69 44.63
N GLU A 66 46.48 -15.36 43.50
CA GLU A 66 46.91 -14.00 43.14
C GLU A 66 46.32 -13.67 41.77
N ALA A 67 45.83 -12.45 41.60
CA ALA A 67 45.22 -12.00 40.35
C ALA A 67 45.65 -10.57 40.01
N ASP A 68 46.24 -10.42 38.83
CA ASP A 68 46.49 -9.13 38.20
C ASP A 68 45.22 -8.64 37.52
N LEU A 69 44.59 -7.63 38.11
CA LEU A 69 43.35 -7.04 37.62
C LEU A 69 43.69 -5.95 36.59
N SER A 70 43.33 -6.20 35.34
CA SER A 70 43.56 -5.28 34.23
C SER A 70 42.30 -4.51 33.86
N LEU A 71 42.49 -3.29 33.38
CA LEU A 71 41.43 -2.47 32.80
C LEU A 71 40.97 -3.11 31.47
N ALA A 72 39.67 -3.36 31.35
CA ALA A 72 39.08 -3.95 30.15
C ALA A 72 39.19 -3.03 28.92
N THR A 73 39.23 -1.72 29.14
CA THR A 73 39.40 -0.70 28.09
C THR A 73 40.46 0.33 28.48
N SER A 74 41.05 1.00 27.49
CA SER A 74 42.00 2.09 27.75
C SER A 74 41.26 3.41 27.96
N GLY A 75 41.68 4.18 28.95
CA GLY A 75 41.01 5.44 29.29
C GLY A 75 41.78 6.26 30.32
N THR A 76 41.27 7.47 30.59
CA THR A 76 41.82 8.33 31.64
C THR A 76 41.24 7.93 32.99
N VAL A 77 42.10 7.73 34.00
CA VAL A 77 41.65 7.36 35.35
C VAL A 77 41.01 8.57 36.02
N ARG A 78 39.73 8.45 36.41
CA ARG A 78 39.01 9.49 37.16
C ARG A 78 39.27 9.38 38.67
N SER A 79 39.23 8.16 39.19
CA SER A 79 39.46 7.91 40.61
C SER A 79 40.03 6.52 40.85
N VAL A 80 40.97 6.44 41.80
CA VAL A 80 41.46 5.21 42.40
C VAL A 80 40.93 5.20 43.83
N LEU A 81 40.19 4.15 44.21
CA LEU A 81 39.46 4.09 45.49
C LEU A 81 40.13 3.17 46.52
N VAL A 82 41.29 2.62 46.19
CA VAL A 82 42.04 1.68 47.03
C VAL A 82 43.51 2.06 47.10
N GLU A 83 44.12 1.78 48.25
CA GLU A 83 45.55 1.93 48.48
C GLU A 83 46.21 0.56 48.74
N VAL A 84 47.52 0.50 48.59
CA VAL A 84 48.29 -0.72 48.89
C VAL A 84 48.14 -1.07 50.38
N GLY A 85 47.73 -2.31 50.65
CA GLY A 85 47.44 -2.83 51.98
C GLY A 85 45.95 -2.83 52.36
N ASP A 86 45.07 -2.24 51.54
CA ASP A 86 43.63 -2.26 51.79
C ASP A 86 43.04 -3.66 51.63
N THR A 87 42.08 -4.00 52.49
CA THR A 87 41.27 -5.21 52.38
C THR A 87 39.98 -4.87 51.64
N VAL A 88 39.71 -5.58 50.54
CA VAL A 88 38.53 -5.40 49.70
C VAL A 88 37.69 -6.68 49.65
N ALA A 89 36.39 -6.53 49.47
CA ALA A 89 35.46 -7.62 49.22
C ALA A 89 35.25 -7.84 47.71
N ALA A 90 34.70 -9.01 47.36
CA ALA A 90 34.28 -9.27 45.99
C ALA A 90 33.20 -8.27 45.56
N GLY A 91 33.41 -7.60 44.43
CA GLY A 91 32.54 -6.57 43.87
C GLY A 91 32.93 -5.14 44.21
N ASP A 92 33.94 -4.93 45.07
CA ASP A 92 34.38 -3.58 45.43
C ASP A 92 35.00 -2.85 44.23
N LEU A 93 34.64 -1.58 44.06
CA LEU A 93 35.17 -0.72 43.01
C LEU A 93 36.58 -0.28 43.38
N LEU A 94 37.55 -0.63 42.53
CA LEU A 94 38.97 -0.35 42.76
C LEU A 94 39.42 0.89 41.98
N VAL A 95 39.08 0.92 40.69
CA VAL A 95 39.49 1.98 39.76
C VAL A 95 38.29 2.35 38.88
N GLN A 96 38.07 3.65 38.70
CA GLN A 96 37.05 4.19 37.81
C GLN A 96 37.71 5.07 36.75
N LEU A 97 37.47 4.75 35.48
CA LEU A 97 37.86 5.59 34.34
C LEU A 97 36.85 6.73 34.12
N ASP A 98 37.25 7.76 33.39
CA ASP A 98 36.36 8.83 32.95
C ASP A 98 35.30 8.29 31.99
N ASP A 99 34.10 8.12 32.52
CA ASP A 99 32.96 7.50 31.85
C ASP A 99 31.93 8.50 31.32
N ALA A 100 32.20 9.82 31.37
CA ALA A 100 31.19 10.83 31.05
C ALA A 100 30.67 10.70 29.61
N ALA A 101 31.53 10.31 28.67
CA ALA A 101 31.13 10.01 27.29
C ALA A 101 30.34 8.70 27.19
N LEU A 102 30.70 7.67 27.96
CA LEU A 102 30.02 6.37 27.97
C LEU A 102 28.61 6.48 28.55
N GLN A 103 28.43 7.25 29.62
CA GLN A 103 27.11 7.55 30.19
C GLN A 103 26.20 8.27 29.17
N ARG A 104 26.74 9.23 28.41
CA ARG A 104 25.99 9.89 27.33
C ARG A 104 25.64 8.94 26.19
N ASN A 105 26.52 7.99 25.87
CA ASN A 105 26.26 6.96 24.86
C ASN A 105 25.15 6.00 25.32
N VAL A 106 25.15 5.58 26.59
CA VAL A 106 24.05 4.80 27.17
C VAL A 106 22.74 5.58 27.06
N ALA A 107 22.72 6.84 27.49
CA ALA A 107 21.52 7.67 27.41
C ALA A 107 21.01 7.81 25.96
N THR A 108 21.90 7.96 24.97
CA THR A 108 21.53 8.01 23.55
C THR A 108 20.94 6.68 23.07
N ALA A 109 21.56 5.55 23.41
CA ALA A 109 21.08 4.23 23.04
C ALA A 109 19.74 3.86 23.70
N GLU A 110 19.49 4.33 24.93
CA GLU A 110 18.18 4.22 25.57
C GLU A 110 17.10 5.00 24.81
N GLN A 111 17.43 6.21 24.33
CA GLN A 111 16.51 6.99 23.50
C GLN A 111 16.22 6.29 22.16
N ASP A 112 17.22 5.71 21.50
CA ASP A 112 17.04 4.96 20.26
C ASP A 112 16.13 3.74 20.46
N LEU A 113 16.26 3.05 21.60
CA LEU A 113 15.37 1.95 21.98
C LEU A 113 13.93 2.44 22.15
N ILE A 114 13.70 3.54 22.87
CA ILE A 114 12.37 4.13 23.06
C ILE A 114 11.74 4.50 21.71
N ILE A 115 12.51 5.11 20.81
CA ILE A 115 12.03 5.48 19.47
C ILE A 115 11.68 4.23 18.66
N ALA A 116 12.51 3.17 18.72
CA ALA A 116 12.24 1.92 18.02
C ALA A 116 10.97 1.23 18.55
N GLN A 117 10.76 1.22 19.87
CA GLN A 117 9.53 0.71 20.50
C GLN A 117 8.29 1.52 20.08
N ALA A 118 8.39 2.86 20.06
CA ALA A 118 7.31 3.73 19.63
C ALA A 118 6.93 3.48 18.15
N ASN A 119 7.92 3.31 17.28
CA ASN A 119 7.67 3.00 15.87
C ASN A 119 6.94 1.66 15.70
N LEU A 120 7.30 0.64 16.48
CA LEU A 120 6.61 -0.65 16.47
C LEU A 120 5.17 -0.53 16.99
N ALA A 121 4.96 0.25 18.06
CA ALA A 121 3.64 0.49 18.62
C ALA A 121 2.71 1.20 17.62
N THR A 122 3.17 2.27 16.99
CA THR A 122 2.43 2.98 15.93
C THR A 122 2.08 2.07 14.77
N LEU A 123 2.97 1.12 14.43
CA LEU A 123 2.71 0.14 13.38
C LEU A 123 1.54 -0.78 13.77
N TYR A 124 1.48 -1.26 15.02
CA TYR A 124 0.40 -2.11 15.51
C TYR A 124 -0.94 -1.40 15.71
N GLU A 125 -0.96 -0.08 15.94
CA GLU A 125 -2.22 0.70 15.97
C GLU A 125 -2.95 0.64 14.62
N GLY A 126 -2.22 0.48 13.51
CA GLY A 126 -2.79 0.25 12.19
C GLY A 126 -3.65 1.41 11.69
N ALA A 127 -4.68 1.09 10.90
CA ALA A 127 -5.62 2.08 10.41
C ALA A 127 -6.55 2.56 11.53
N SER A 128 -6.69 3.88 11.67
CA SER A 128 -7.61 4.47 12.65
C SER A 128 -9.09 4.14 12.33
N ALA A 129 -9.94 4.15 13.35
CA ALA A 129 -11.38 3.96 13.17
C ALA A 129 -12.00 4.96 12.18
N ALA A 130 -11.50 6.19 12.13
CA ALA A 130 -11.95 7.19 11.16
C ALA A 130 -11.58 6.83 9.71
N GLN A 131 -10.40 6.27 9.48
CA GLN A 131 -9.99 5.79 8.15
C GLN A 131 -10.83 4.59 7.71
N ILE A 132 -11.09 3.65 8.62
CA ILE A 132 -11.95 2.48 8.34
C ILE A 132 -13.37 2.95 8.01
N ALA A 133 -13.97 3.81 8.84
CA ALA A 133 -15.30 4.35 8.60
C ALA A 133 -15.40 5.11 7.27
N SER A 134 -14.35 5.86 6.89
CA SER A 134 -14.29 6.52 5.57
C SER A 134 -14.24 5.50 4.43
N ALA A 135 -13.48 4.40 4.57
CA ALA A 135 -13.39 3.36 3.55
C ALA A 135 -14.70 2.56 3.43
N GLU A 136 -15.37 2.27 4.55
CA GLU A 136 -16.71 1.66 4.57
C GLU A 136 -17.73 2.56 3.88
N ALA A 137 -17.70 3.88 4.14
CA ALA A 137 -18.56 4.84 3.44
C ALA A 137 -18.30 4.86 1.94
N SER A 138 -17.03 4.74 1.51
CA SER A 138 -16.69 4.62 0.09
C SER A 138 -17.23 3.33 -0.53
N VAL A 139 -17.17 2.19 0.17
CA VAL A 139 -17.79 0.94 -0.28
C VAL A 139 -19.29 1.11 -0.42
N ALA A 140 -19.97 1.63 0.62
CA ALA A 140 -21.40 1.84 0.59
C ALA A 140 -21.83 2.78 -0.55
N SER A 141 -21.05 3.84 -0.83
CA SER A 141 -21.31 4.74 -1.94
C SER A 141 -21.15 4.06 -3.30
N ALA A 142 -20.13 3.22 -3.47
CA ALA A 142 -19.91 2.47 -4.70
C ALA A 142 -20.98 1.39 -4.93
N GLU A 143 -21.43 0.73 -3.85
CA GLU A 143 -22.55 -0.22 -3.90
C GLU A 143 -23.86 0.47 -4.30
N ALA A 144 -24.14 1.64 -3.72
CA ALA A 144 -25.31 2.44 -4.09
C ALA A 144 -25.27 2.86 -5.56
N ALA A 145 -24.11 3.37 -6.03
CA ALA A 145 -23.95 3.76 -7.43
C ALA A 145 -24.15 2.58 -8.40
N LEU A 146 -23.60 1.40 -8.08
CA LEU A 146 -23.82 0.19 -8.87
C LEU A 146 -25.29 -0.24 -8.86
N ALA A 147 -25.94 -0.20 -7.69
CA ALA A 147 -27.36 -0.54 -7.56
C ALA A 147 -28.26 0.40 -8.36
N ASP A 148 -27.98 1.71 -8.36
CA ASP A 148 -28.71 2.70 -9.14
C ASP A 148 -28.57 2.43 -10.66
N LEU A 149 -27.37 2.11 -11.13
CA LEU A 149 -27.13 1.74 -12.54
C LEU A 149 -27.86 0.45 -12.93
N GLN A 150 -27.90 -0.54 -12.03
CA GLN A 150 -28.59 -1.83 -12.25
C GLN A 150 -30.11 -1.71 -12.18
N ALA A 151 -30.63 -0.79 -11.36
CA ALA A 151 -32.07 -0.53 -11.25
C ALA A 151 -32.61 0.13 -12.53
N GLY A 152 -31.76 0.84 -13.27
CA GLY A 152 -32.13 1.52 -14.50
C GLY A 152 -33.01 2.77 -14.25
N PRO A 153 -33.69 3.28 -15.28
CA PRO A 153 -34.51 4.48 -15.16
C PRO A 153 -35.62 4.33 -14.12
N SER A 154 -35.81 5.37 -13.31
CA SER A 154 -36.90 5.41 -12.33
C SER A 154 -38.27 5.48 -13.01
N ALA A 155 -39.31 5.01 -12.30
CA ALA A 155 -40.69 5.13 -12.77
C ALA A 155 -41.09 6.59 -13.07
N THR A 156 -40.54 7.55 -12.34
CA THR A 156 -40.75 8.99 -12.58
C THR A 156 -40.13 9.48 -13.89
N GLU A 157 -38.94 9.01 -14.24
CA GLU A 157 -38.27 9.35 -15.50
C GLU A 157 -38.99 8.72 -16.69
N ILE A 158 -39.39 7.45 -16.56
CA ILE A 158 -40.19 6.76 -17.57
C ILE A 158 -41.51 7.51 -17.80
N ALA A 159 -42.24 7.85 -16.74
CA ALA A 159 -43.51 8.58 -16.85
C ALA A 159 -43.35 9.98 -17.49
N ALA A 160 -42.25 10.69 -17.21
CA ALA A 160 -41.95 11.97 -17.85
C ALA A 160 -41.63 11.82 -19.34
N SER A 161 -40.93 10.75 -19.71
CA SER A 161 -40.63 10.41 -21.10
C SER A 161 -41.91 10.01 -21.87
N GLU A 162 -42.77 9.18 -21.27
CA GLU A 162 -44.09 8.82 -21.82
C GLU A 162 -45.02 10.03 -21.97
N ALA A 163 -44.99 10.99 -21.04
CA ALA A 163 -45.72 12.24 -21.17
C ALA A 163 -45.23 13.08 -22.37
N SER A 164 -43.92 13.07 -22.63
CA SER A 164 -43.33 13.76 -23.78
C SER A 164 -43.74 13.12 -25.10
N LEU A 165 -43.79 11.78 -25.16
CA LEU A 165 -44.33 11.03 -26.30
C LEU A 165 -45.78 11.41 -26.58
N ARG A 166 -46.65 11.35 -25.56
CA ARG A 166 -48.06 11.73 -25.70
C ARG A 166 -48.24 13.17 -26.18
N ALA A 167 -47.40 14.09 -25.72
CA ALA A 167 -47.43 15.48 -26.20
C ALA A 167 -47.03 15.59 -27.68
N ALA A 168 -45.99 14.86 -28.11
CA ALA A 168 -45.55 14.84 -29.50
C ALA A 168 -46.60 14.21 -30.43
N GLU A 169 -47.25 13.13 -30.00
CA GLU A 169 -48.37 12.50 -30.71
C GLU A 169 -49.56 13.47 -30.87
N ALA A 170 -49.92 14.19 -29.80
CA ALA A 170 -50.98 15.19 -29.84
C ALA A 170 -50.64 16.35 -30.80
N ASN A 171 -49.37 16.77 -30.85
CA ASN A 171 -48.91 17.80 -31.79
C ASN A 171 -48.98 17.33 -33.25
N LEU A 172 -48.61 16.08 -33.53
CA LEU A 172 -48.74 15.49 -34.86
C LEU A 172 -50.19 15.43 -35.30
N LEU A 173 -51.10 14.98 -34.43
CA LEU A 173 -52.53 14.97 -34.70
C LEU A 173 -53.05 16.39 -35.01
N ALA A 174 -52.71 17.37 -34.18
CA ALA A 174 -53.10 18.77 -34.41
C ALA A 174 -52.52 19.34 -35.73
N ALA A 175 -51.31 18.94 -36.12
CA ALA A 175 -50.72 19.33 -37.39
C ALA A 175 -51.44 18.68 -38.60
N GLN A 176 -51.84 17.41 -38.47
CA GLN A 176 -52.65 16.71 -39.48
C GLN A 176 -54.03 17.36 -39.62
N ASP A 177 -54.67 17.75 -38.51
CA ASP A 177 -55.94 18.48 -38.52
C ASP A 177 -55.79 19.82 -39.25
N ARG A 178 -54.72 20.59 -38.97
CA ARG A 178 -54.42 21.84 -39.68
C ARG A 178 -54.18 21.63 -41.18
N LEU A 179 -53.53 20.54 -41.57
CA LEU A 179 -53.35 20.18 -42.97
C LEU A 179 -54.68 19.86 -43.65
N SER A 180 -55.55 19.09 -42.99
CA SER A 180 -56.89 18.79 -43.52
C SER A 180 -57.75 20.05 -43.67
N ALA A 181 -57.68 20.97 -42.69
CA ALA A 181 -58.34 22.26 -42.76
C ALA A 181 -57.79 23.15 -43.88
N ALA A 182 -56.46 23.19 -44.06
CA ALA A 182 -55.82 23.93 -45.15
C ALA A 182 -56.10 23.35 -46.55
N ALA A 183 -56.36 22.04 -46.62
CA ALA A 183 -56.76 21.35 -47.85
C ALA A 183 -58.25 21.53 -48.19
N THR A 184 -59.06 22.01 -47.25
CA THR A 184 -60.48 22.28 -47.47
C THR A 184 -60.64 23.59 -48.25
N ILE A 185 -61.46 23.53 -49.29
CA ILE A 185 -61.81 24.65 -50.18
C ILE A 185 -62.62 25.70 -49.37
N GLY A 186 -62.68 26.97 -49.82
CA GLY A 186 -63.38 28.07 -49.12
C GLY A 186 -64.78 27.68 -48.63
N SER A 187 -65.29 28.35 -47.58
CA SER A 187 -66.54 27.92 -46.94
C SER A 187 -67.66 27.77 -47.96
N GLN A 188 -68.56 26.78 -47.78
CA GLN A 188 -69.68 26.57 -48.70
C GLN A 188 -70.49 27.87 -48.92
N ALA A 189 -70.59 28.72 -47.89
CA ALA A 189 -71.21 30.04 -47.96
C ALA A 189 -70.43 31.03 -48.84
N ASP A 190 -69.09 31.07 -48.72
CA ASP A 190 -68.26 31.95 -49.54
C ASP A 190 -68.29 31.54 -51.02
N ILE A 191 -68.25 30.23 -51.30
CA ILE A 191 -68.37 29.70 -52.67
C ILE A 191 -69.73 30.11 -53.26
N LEU A 192 -70.83 29.88 -52.54
CA LEU A 192 -72.17 30.27 -52.98
C LEU A 192 -72.28 31.78 -53.23
N SER A 193 -71.67 32.61 -52.37
CA SER A 193 -71.65 34.07 -52.56
C SER A 193 -70.86 34.50 -53.80
N ALA A 194 -69.75 33.82 -54.10
CA ALA A 194 -68.92 34.08 -55.27
C ALA A 194 -69.58 33.58 -56.56
N GLU A 195 -70.32 32.47 -56.51
CA GLU A 195 -71.15 31.98 -57.61
C GLU A 195 -72.29 32.97 -57.94
N ALA A 196 -72.94 33.52 -56.91
CA ALA A 196 -73.94 34.58 -57.09
C ALA A 196 -73.30 35.84 -57.72
N SER A 197 -72.14 36.28 -57.20
CA SER A 197 -71.41 37.44 -57.75
C SER A 197 -70.98 37.23 -59.21
N LEU A 198 -70.60 36.00 -59.58
CA LEU A 198 -70.28 35.64 -60.96
C LEU A 198 -71.51 35.73 -61.86
N THR A 199 -72.65 35.25 -61.38
CA THR A 199 -73.93 35.32 -62.11
C THR A 199 -74.31 36.77 -62.38
N ASP A 200 -74.25 37.63 -61.36
CA ASP A 200 -74.53 39.07 -61.50
C ASP A 200 -73.56 39.76 -62.50
N ALA A 201 -72.27 39.41 -62.44
CA ALA A 201 -71.26 39.96 -63.35
C ALA A 201 -71.48 39.51 -64.80
N GLN A 202 -71.92 38.25 -65.02
CA GLN A 202 -72.30 37.73 -66.34
C GLN A 202 -73.53 38.46 -66.91
N GLU A 203 -74.54 38.73 -66.08
CA GLU A 203 -75.73 39.49 -66.49
C GLU A 203 -75.38 40.93 -66.86
N GLN A 204 -74.53 41.59 -66.06
CA GLN A 204 -74.06 42.95 -66.33
C GLN A 204 -73.26 43.03 -67.64
N GLN A 205 -72.38 42.05 -67.87
CA GLN A 205 -71.59 41.94 -69.11
C GLN A 205 -72.50 41.73 -70.32
N ARG A 206 -73.51 40.86 -70.21
CA ARG A 206 -74.49 40.62 -71.28
C ARG A 206 -75.28 41.88 -71.62
N SER A 207 -75.73 42.63 -70.63
CA SER A 207 -76.47 43.89 -70.84
C SER A 207 -75.58 44.97 -71.50
N ALA A 208 -74.32 45.09 -71.06
CA ALA A 208 -73.36 46.01 -71.66
C ALA A 208 -73.04 45.64 -73.11
N TYR A 209 -72.92 44.33 -73.40
CA TYR A 209 -72.70 43.82 -74.75
C TYR A 209 -73.89 44.07 -75.68
N ASP A 210 -75.14 43.83 -75.25
CA ASP A 210 -76.33 44.14 -76.06
C ASP A 210 -76.39 45.64 -76.43
N THR A 211 -76.05 46.50 -75.46
CA THR A 211 -75.97 47.95 -75.69
C THR A 211 -74.85 48.31 -76.68
N TRP A 212 -73.69 47.67 -76.55
CA TRP A 212 -72.57 47.85 -77.48
C TRP A 212 -72.92 47.42 -78.91
N VAL A 213 -73.54 46.25 -79.11
CA VAL A 213 -73.95 45.76 -80.43
C VAL A 213 -74.89 46.74 -81.12
N ARG A 214 -75.88 47.28 -80.37
CA ARG A 214 -76.82 48.28 -80.90
C ARG A 214 -76.14 49.57 -81.38
N VAL A 215 -75.04 49.96 -80.74
CA VAL A 215 -74.26 51.16 -81.10
C VAL A 215 -73.22 50.86 -82.18
N ALA A 216 -72.67 49.65 -82.23
CA ALA A 216 -71.73 49.21 -83.25
C ALA A 216 -72.38 49.12 -84.64
N ASP A 217 -73.67 48.79 -84.71
CA ASP A 217 -74.48 48.81 -85.95
C ASP A 217 -74.85 50.24 -86.42
N CYS A 218 -74.45 51.28 -85.70
CA CYS A 218 -74.65 52.66 -86.11
C CYS A 218 -73.60 53.10 -87.14
N GLU A 219 -73.97 53.07 -88.42
CA GLU A 219 -73.11 53.57 -89.50
C GLU A 219 -73.17 55.10 -89.60
N GLU A 220 -72.00 55.74 -89.77
CA GLU A 220 -71.88 57.18 -90.03
C GLU A 220 -72.27 57.44 -91.49
N ASP A 221 -73.27 58.28 -91.72
CA ASP A 221 -73.62 58.75 -93.04
C ASP A 221 -72.51 59.64 -93.62
N GLY A 222 -72.44 59.74 -94.96
CA GLY A 222 -71.42 60.53 -95.65
C GLY A 222 -71.49 62.05 -95.42
N GLN A 223 -72.32 62.54 -94.49
CA GLN A 223 -72.44 63.94 -94.07
C GLN A 223 -72.12 64.17 -92.58
N GLY A 224 -71.68 63.13 -91.85
CA GLY A 224 -71.29 63.22 -90.44
C GLY A 224 -72.45 63.03 -89.45
N GLY A 225 -73.60 62.50 -89.90
CA GLY A 225 -74.69 62.01 -89.05
C GLY A 225 -74.59 60.50 -88.84
N TYR A 226 -75.28 59.94 -87.85
CA TYR A 226 -75.35 58.49 -87.62
C TYR A 226 -76.75 57.97 -87.96
N ASN A 227 -76.90 56.75 -88.50
CA ASN A 227 -78.19 56.08 -88.77
C ASN A 227 -78.96 55.70 -87.47
N CYS A 228 -78.47 56.13 -86.31
CA CYS A 228 -79.11 55.92 -85.03
C CYS A 228 -79.09 57.23 -84.22
N THR A 229 -80.09 57.41 -83.36
CA THR A 229 -80.16 58.57 -82.47
C THR A 229 -79.31 58.30 -81.23
N LEU A 230 -78.09 58.83 -81.23
CA LEU A 230 -77.23 58.83 -80.04
C LEU A 230 -77.65 59.98 -79.11
N PRO A 231 -77.76 59.77 -77.79
CA PRO A 231 -78.12 60.80 -76.82
C PRO A 231 -77.18 62.02 -76.81
N ASP A 232 -75.88 61.82 -77.05
CA ASP A 232 -74.83 62.84 -77.11
C ASP A 232 -73.60 62.33 -77.91
N SER A 233 -72.60 63.21 -78.13
CA SER A 233 -71.38 62.89 -78.89
C SER A 233 -70.42 61.94 -78.18
N ASP A 234 -70.54 61.77 -76.86
CA ASP A 234 -69.65 60.94 -76.03
C ASP A 234 -70.25 59.56 -75.72
N PHE A 235 -71.49 59.32 -76.16
CA PHE A 235 -72.25 58.11 -75.85
C PHE A 235 -71.52 56.84 -76.31
N ALA A 236 -70.93 56.83 -77.52
CA ALA A 236 -70.17 55.69 -78.01
C ALA A 236 -68.92 55.39 -77.14
N THR A 237 -68.22 56.42 -76.69
CA THR A 237 -67.09 56.29 -75.76
C THR A 237 -67.56 55.71 -74.41
N THR A 238 -68.70 56.20 -73.91
CA THR A 238 -69.31 55.74 -72.65
C THR A 238 -69.73 54.27 -72.73
N VAL A 239 -70.31 53.83 -73.85
CA VAL A 239 -70.70 52.43 -74.06
C VAL A 239 -69.49 51.50 -74.10
N ASN A 240 -68.39 51.90 -74.75
CA ASN A 240 -67.14 51.14 -74.75
C ASN A 240 -66.54 51.02 -73.33
N LEU A 241 -66.49 52.13 -72.57
CA LEU A 241 -66.02 52.14 -71.18
C LEU A 241 -66.89 51.24 -70.28
N ASN A 242 -68.21 51.24 -70.48
CA ASN A 242 -69.13 50.38 -69.73
C ASN A 242 -68.92 48.89 -70.04
N LEU A 243 -68.68 48.54 -71.31
CA LEU A 243 -68.36 47.16 -71.69
C LEU A 243 -67.01 46.71 -71.12
N GLU A 244 -66.00 47.58 -71.14
CA GLU A 244 -64.69 47.31 -70.54
C GLU A 244 -64.80 47.11 -69.02
N ALA A 245 -65.54 47.97 -68.33
CA ALA A 245 -65.81 47.82 -66.90
C ALA A 245 -66.58 46.53 -66.57
N ALA A 246 -67.57 46.15 -67.40
CA ALA A 246 -68.32 44.91 -67.20
C ALA A 246 -67.46 43.65 -67.45
N ASN A 247 -66.58 43.67 -68.45
CA ASN A 247 -65.60 42.60 -68.67
C ASN A 247 -64.59 42.49 -67.51
N ALA A 248 -64.14 43.62 -66.96
CA ALA A 248 -63.26 43.63 -65.79
C ALA A 248 -63.95 43.07 -64.54
N ASN A 249 -65.24 43.39 -64.32
CA ASN A 249 -66.03 42.84 -63.23
C ASN A 249 -66.23 41.32 -63.37
N LEU A 250 -66.52 40.83 -64.58
CA LEU A 250 -66.63 39.41 -64.85
C LEU A 250 -65.31 38.68 -64.56
N ALA A 251 -64.19 39.19 -65.07
CA ALA A 251 -62.87 38.62 -64.81
C ALA A 251 -62.53 38.62 -63.30
N ALA A 252 -62.90 39.66 -62.56
CA ALA A 252 -62.71 39.73 -61.12
C ALA A 252 -63.58 38.69 -60.36
N ALA A 253 -64.82 38.49 -60.79
CA ALA A 253 -65.72 37.50 -60.20
C ALA A 253 -65.26 36.05 -60.48
N GLU A 254 -64.81 35.76 -61.71
CA GLU A 254 -64.21 34.47 -62.08
C GLU A 254 -62.94 34.19 -61.28
N ALA A 255 -62.06 35.19 -61.15
CA ALA A 255 -60.84 35.08 -60.35
C ALA A 255 -61.14 34.83 -58.86
N ARG A 256 -62.17 35.48 -58.30
CA ARG A 256 -62.60 35.28 -56.91
C ARG A 256 -63.13 33.85 -56.70
N LEU A 257 -63.96 33.34 -57.60
CA LEU A 257 -64.47 31.96 -57.52
C LEU A 257 -63.36 30.92 -57.69
N ALA A 258 -62.44 31.14 -58.63
CA ALA A 258 -61.28 30.27 -58.85
C ALA A 258 -60.34 30.23 -57.63
N ALA A 259 -60.12 31.38 -56.99
CA ALA A 259 -59.34 31.49 -55.75
C ALA A 259 -60.02 30.77 -54.57
N LEU A 260 -61.36 30.79 -54.48
CA LEU A 260 -62.10 30.07 -53.46
C LEU A 260 -62.12 28.55 -53.69
N ARG A 261 -62.10 28.11 -54.95
CA ARG A 261 -62.14 26.69 -55.37
C ARG A 261 -60.79 25.99 -55.37
N SER A 262 -59.69 26.73 -55.36
CA SER A 262 -58.33 26.18 -55.32
C SER A 262 -57.80 26.20 -53.88
N PRO A 263 -57.31 25.08 -53.33
CA PRO A 263 -56.60 25.10 -52.06
C PRO A 263 -55.47 26.12 -52.12
N ASN A 264 -55.35 26.97 -51.10
CA ASN A 264 -54.26 27.94 -51.05
C ASN A 264 -52.94 27.16 -50.92
N SER A 265 -52.18 27.08 -52.02
CA SER A 265 -50.96 26.26 -52.12
C SER A 265 -49.92 26.63 -51.07
N SER A 266 -49.81 27.91 -50.70
CA SER A 266 -48.90 28.37 -49.65
C SER A 266 -49.33 27.90 -48.25
N SER A 267 -50.64 27.84 -47.98
CA SER A 267 -51.18 27.34 -46.71
C SER A 267 -51.05 25.82 -46.58
N VAL A 268 -51.28 25.08 -47.67
CA VAL A 268 -51.08 23.63 -47.72
C VAL A 268 -49.60 23.30 -47.54
N ALA A 269 -48.70 24.01 -48.23
CA ALA A 269 -47.26 23.83 -48.07
C ALA A 269 -46.80 24.10 -46.62
N SER A 270 -47.33 25.16 -45.99
CA SER A 270 -47.02 25.49 -44.59
C SER A 270 -47.55 24.42 -43.62
N ALA A 271 -48.76 23.90 -43.86
CA ALA A 271 -49.34 22.84 -43.04
C ALA A 271 -48.61 21.50 -43.23
N GLN A 272 -48.19 21.16 -44.45
CA GLN A 272 -47.34 20.01 -44.74
C GLN A 272 -45.99 20.11 -44.03
N ALA A 273 -45.36 21.29 -44.06
CA ALA A 273 -44.14 21.54 -43.29
C ALA A 273 -44.38 21.40 -41.77
N GLY A 274 -45.55 21.80 -41.27
CA GLY A 274 -45.96 21.59 -39.89
C GLY A 274 -46.11 20.11 -39.50
N VAL A 275 -46.70 19.29 -40.38
CA VAL A 275 -46.79 17.83 -40.19
C VAL A 275 -45.40 17.21 -40.17
N ALA A 276 -44.54 17.55 -41.13
CA ALA A 276 -43.17 17.04 -41.18
C ALA A 276 -42.36 17.43 -39.93
N SER A 277 -42.51 18.67 -39.44
CA SER A 277 -41.87 19.12 -38.21
C SER A 277 -42.39 18.39 -36.98
N SER A 278 -43.70 18.12 -36.89
CA SER A 278 -44.30 17.41 -35.76
C SER A 278 -43.93 15.92 -35.77
N GLN A 279 -43.80 15.32 -36.96
CA GLN A 279 -43.29 13.97 -37.13
C GLN A 279 -41.86 13.86 -36.62
N ALA A 280 -40.98 14.78 -37.01
CA ALA A 280 -39.60 14.80 -36.52
C ALA A 280 -39.50 14.95 -34.99
N GLN A 281 -40.43 15.70 -34.37
CA GLN A 281 -40.53 15.81 -32.91
C GLN A 281 -40.96 14.50 -32.26
N LEU A 282 -41.91 13.76 -32.85
CA LEU A 282 -42.31 12.45 -32.39
C LEU A 282 -41.16 11.45 -32.49
N ASP A 283 -40.47 11.40 -33.63
CA ASP A 283 -39.32 10.51 -33.84
C ASP A 283 -38.20 10.80 -32.83
N SER A 284 -37.93 12.08 -32.55
CA SER A 284 -36.97 12.48 -31.52
C SER A 284 -37.40 12.07 -30.11
N ALA A 285 -38.68 12.17 -29.77
CA ALA A 285 -39.21 11.76 -28.48
C ALA A 285 -39.18 10.22 -28.32
N GLN A 286 -39.45 9.48 -29.40
CA GLN A 286 -39.31 8.01 -29.45
C GLN A 286 -37.88 7.56 -29.24
N ALA A 287 -36.93 8.16 -29.98
CA ALA A 287 -35.51 7.85 -29.81
C ALA A 287 -35.01 8.16 -28.39
N ALA A 288 -35.46 9.27 -27.79
CA ALA A 288 -35.12 9.62 -26.42
C ALA A 288 -35.71 8.62 -25.40
N HIS A 289 -36.95 8.16 -25.61
CA HIS A 289 -37.58 7.16 -24.76
C HIS A 289 -36.88 5.80 -24.86
N GLU A 290 -36.58 5.34 -26.07
CA GLU A 290 -35.85 4.10 -26.30
C GLU A 290 -34.45 4.15 -25.69
N SER A 291 -33.73 5.25 -25.89
CA SER A 291 -32.42 5.47 -25.26
C SER A 291 -32.49 5.48 -23.74
N LEU A 292 -33.57 5.98 -23.14
CA LEU A 292 -33.79 5.92 -21.69
C LEU A 292 -33.95 4.47 -21.24
N LEU A 293 -34.78 3.68 -21.93
CA LEU A 293 -35.06 2.28 -21.58
C LEU A 293 -33.85 1.34 -21.72
N LEU A 294 -32.88 1.68 -22.56
CA LEU A 294 -31.60 0.95 -22.64
C LEU A 294 -30.82 0.99 -21.32
N GLY A 295 -31.04 2.02 -20.48
CA GLY A 295 -30.40 2.16 -19.18
C GLY A 295 -28.88 2.32 -19.29
N ALA A 296 -28.18 1.92 -18.23
CA ALA A 296 -26.72 1.93 -18.19
C ALA A 296 -26.14 0.85 -19.12
N SER A 297 -25.09 1.21 -19.86
CA SER A 297 -24.35 0.28 -20.71
C SER A 297 -23.56 -0.75 -19.90
N GLU A 298 -23.25 -1.90 -20.51
CA GLU A 298 -22.38 -2.91 -19.89
C GLU A 298 -21.03 -2.33 -19.45
N SER A 299 -20.47 -1.38 -20.21
CA SER A 299 -19.23 -0.71 -19.84
C SER A 299 -19.35 0.18 -18.60
N GLU A 300 -20.50 0.84 -18.40
CA GLU A 300 -20.74 1.66 -17.22
C GLU A 300 -20.94 0.80 -15.97
N ILE A 301 -21.68 -0.30 -16.10
CA ILE A 301 -21.85 -1.28 -15.02
C ILE A 301 -20.48 -1.89 -14.66
N ALA A 302 -19.69 -2.32 -15.65
CA ALA A 302 -18.37 -2.88 -15.41
C ALA A 302 -17.41 -1.88 -14.74
N ALA A 303 -17.49 -0.59 -15.09
CA ALA A 303 -16.73 0.46 -14.41
C ALA A 303 -17.15 0.61 -12.94
N ALA A 304 -18.46 0.63 -12.65
CA ALA A 304 -18.97 0.72 -11.28
C ALA A 304 -18.61 -0.53 -10.45
N GLU A 305 -18.61 -1.72 -11.05
CA GLU A 305 -18.13 -2.95 -10.42
C GLU A 305 -16.63 -2.89 -10.09
N ALA A 306 -15.82 -2.32 -10.99
CA ALA A 306 -14.39 -2.11 -10.76
C ALA A 306 -14.16 -1.09 -9.63
N ASP A 307 -14.93 -0.01 -9.57
CA ASP A 307 -14.88 0.98 -8.50
C ASP A 307 -15.25 0.37 -7.14
N LEU A 308 -16.29 -0.46 -7.11
CA LEU A 308 -16.67 -1.22 -5.91
C LEU A 308 -15.56 -2.19 -5.49
N ALA A 309 -14.97 -2.93 -6.44
CA ALA A 309 -13.87 -3.83 -6.17
C ALA A 309 -12.66 -3.08 -5.59
N GLN A 310 -12.33 -1.90 -6.13
CA GLN A 310 -11.25 -1.05 -5.64
C GLN A 310 -11.53 -0.49 -4.23
N ALA A 311 -12.76 -0.05 -3.96
CA ALA A 311 -13.17 0.41 -2.64
C ALA A 311 -13.06 -0.72 -1.60
N ARG A 312 -13.53 -1.93 -1.94
CA ARG A 312 -13.41 -3.12 -1.09
C ARG A 312 -11.95 -3.54 -0.87
N ALA A 313 -11.11 -3.49 -1.91
CA ALA A 313 -9.69 -3.78 -1.79
C ALA A 313 -8.98 -2.78 -0.86
N THR A 314 -9.37 -1.51 -0.92
CA THR A 314 -8.85 -0.46 -0.04
C THR A 314 -9.24 -0.73 1.42
N LEU A 315 -10.52 -1.02 1.69
CA LEU A 315 -10.99 -1.40 3.02
C LEU A 315 -10.26 -2.64 3.54
N ALA A 316 -10.16 -3.68 2.72
CA ALA A 316 -9.45 -4.92 3.08
C ALA A 316 -7.97 -4.66 3.41
N GLY A 317 -7.29 -3.77 2.67
CA GLY A 317 -5.93 -3.37 2.96
C GLY A 317 -5.78 -2.66 4.31
N LEU A 318 -6.73 -1.81 4.69
CA LEU A 318 -6.76 -1.16 6.01
C LEU A 318 -7.02 -2.15 7.14
N MET A 319 -7.89 -3.15 6.91
CA MET A 319 -8.23 -4.19 7.91
C MET A 319 -7.15 -5.26 8.07
N ALA A 320 -6.39 -5.57 7.02
CA ALA A 320 -5.31 -6.54 7.06
C ALA A 320 -4.13 -6.09 7.95
N GLY A 321 -4.07 -4.80 8.29
CA GLY A 321 -2.99 -4.20 9.06
C GLY A 321 -1.68 -4.09 8.28
N PRO A 322 -0.57 -3.74 8.95
CA PRO A 322 0.72 -3.57 8.31
C PRO A 322 1.26 -4.88 7.72
N ALA A 323 1.94 -4.78 6.58
CA ALA A 323 2.58 -5.93 5.95
C ALA A 323 3.61 -6.59 6.90
N GLY A 324 3.64 -7.93 6.91
CA GLY A 324 4.55 -8.69 7.77
C GLY A 324 6.04 -8.39 7.54
N SER A 325 6.43 -8.03 6.32
CA SER A 325 7.79 -7.56 6.01
C SER A 325 8.12 -6.21 6.68
N THR A 326 7.15 -5.30 6.77
CA THR A 326 7.28 -4.03 7.49
C THR A 326 7.41 -4.26 8.99
N ILE A 327 6.60 -5.18 9.55
CA ILE A 327 6.69 -5.60 10.96
C ILE A 327 8.09 -6.16 11.23
N THR A 328 8.53 -7.14 10.44
CA THR A 328 9.85 -7.79 10.60
C THR A 328 11.01 -6.79 10.54
N SER A 329 10.98 -5.83 9.60
CA SER A 329 12.02 -4.80 9.50
C SER A 329 12.02 -3.84 10.69
N THR A 330 10.85 -3.53 11.25
CA THR A 330 10.72 -2.67 12.44
C THR A 330 11.17 -3.41 13.70
N GLU A 331 10.80 -4.69 13.86
CA GLU A 331 11.29 -5.57 14.92
C GLU A 331 12.82 -5.74 14.86
N THR A 332 13.39 -5.84 13.65
CA THR A 332 14.84 -5.88 13.47
C THR A 332 15.51 -4.60 13.94
N ARG A 333 14.92 -3.43 13.67
CA ARG A 333 15.42 -2.14 14.18
C ARG A 333 15.32 -2.05 15.71
N LEU A 334 14.26 -2.60 16.30
CA LEU A 334 14.14 -2.73 17.75
C LEU A 334 15.25 -3.59 18.34
N ALA A 335 15.50 -4.77 17.75
CA ALA A 335 16.59 -5.66 18.16
C ALA A 335 17.98 -5.00 18.02
N GLN A 336 18.19 -4.23 16.96
CA GLN A 336 19.42 -3.45 16.77
C GLN A 336 19.59 -2.36 17.84
N ALA A 337 18.53 -1.60 18.15
CA ALA A 337 18.57 -0.58 19.19
C ALA A 337 18.85 -1.20 20.57
N GLN A 338 18.23 -2.35 20.87
CA GLN A 338 18.49 -3.08 22.11
C GLN A 338 19.95 -3.57 22.19
N THR A 339 20.48 -4.13 21.10
CA THR A 339 21.90 -4.53 21.03
C THR A 339 22.82 -3.32 21.21
N GLY A 340 22.48 -2.17 20.63
CA GLY A 340 23.22 -0.92 20.79
C GLY A 340 23.26 -0.45 22.25
N LEU A 341 22.13 -0.57 22.96
CA LEU A 341 22.05 -0.27 24.39
C LEU A 341 22.89 -1.24 25.23
N ASP A 342 22.81 -2.53 24.96
CA ASP A 342 23.60 -3.53 25.68
C ASP A 342 25.11 -3.30 25.49
N ASN A 343 25.53 -2.99 24.26
CA ASN A 343 26.92 -2.62 23.97
C ASN A 343 27.35 -1.35 24.72
N ALA A 344 26.51 -0.31 24.74
CA ALA A 344 26.81 0.93 25.46
C ALA A 344 26.92 0.71 26.97
N ARG A 345 26.05 -0.13 27.54
CA ARG A 345 26.07 -0.51 28.97
C ARG A 345 27.30 -1.35 29.31
N ASN A 346 27.67 -2.29 28.46
CA ASN A 346 28.89 -3.09 28.65
C ASN A 346 30.13 -2.19 28.59
N ALA A 347 30.23 -1.30 27.62
CA ALA A 347 31.33 -0.34 27.54
C ALA A 347 31.42 0.57 28.79
N LEU A 348 30.27 0.98 29.34
CA LEU A 348 30.21 1.72 30.60
C LEU A 348 30.67 0.87 31.80
N ALA A 349 30.26 -0.40 31.86
CA ALA A 349 30.67 -1.33 32.91
C ALA A 349 32.18 -1.62 32.87
N GLU A 350 32.74 -1.75 31.66
CA GLU A 350 34.18 -1.95 31.43
C GLU A 350 35.04 -0.74 31.84
N ALA A 351 34.43 0.43 32.05
CA ALA A 351 35.12 1.61 32.57
C ALA A 351 35.34 1.58 34.10
N ALA A 352 34.84 0.54 34.78
CA ALA A 352 35.01 0.30 36.20
C ALA A 352 35.76 -1.02 36.43
N LEU A 353 36.85 -0.97 37.19
CA LEU A 353 37.57 -2.16 37.63
C LEU A 353 37.06 -2.56 39.02
N VAL A 354 36.46 -3.74 39.11
CA VAL A 354 35.93 -4.31 40.35
C VAL A 354 36.72 -5.53 40.80
N ALA A 355 36.77 -5.78 42.12
CA ALA A 355 37.44 -6.95 42.67
C ALA A 355 36.65 -8.25 42.37
N PRO A 356 37.23 -9.26 41.71
CA PRO A 356 36.53 -10.52 41.41
C PRO A 356 36.35 -11.43 42.64
N PHE A 357 37.19 -11.27 43.66
CA PHE A 357 37.12 -11.95 44.95
C PHE A 357 37.62 -11.00 46.05
N GLY A 358 37.35 -11.35 47.32
CA GLY A 358 37.86 -10.57 48.45
C GLY A 358 39.33 -10.90 48.74
N GLY A 359 40.14 -9.90 49.07
CA GLY A 359 41.58 -10.05 49.26
C GLY A 359 42.25 -8.77 49.73
N ILE A 360 43.58 -8.76 49.74
CA ILE A 360 44.40 -7.58 50.05
C ILE A 360 45.02 -7.05 48.76
N VAL A 361 45.00 -5.72 48.58
CA VAL A 361 45.66 -5.02 47.48
C VAL A 361 47.17 -4.98 47.74
N THR A 362 47.97 -5.62 46.89
CA THR A 362 49.44 -5.62 47.05
C THR A 362 50.10 -4.51 46.26
N ASP A 363 49.58 -4.22 45.07
CA ASP A 363 50.15 -3.22 44.16
C ASP A 363 49.05 -2.46 43.42
N VAL A 364 49.26 -1.16 43.24
CA VAL A 364 48.40 -0.28 42.44
C VAL A 364 49.29 0.43 41.42
N TYR A 365 49.02 0.19 40.13
CA TYR A 365 49.85 0.64 39.01
C TYR A 365 49.33 1.89 38.30
N VAL A 366 48.20 2.46 38.75
CA VAL A 366 47.51 3.55 38.06
C VAL A 366 47.32 4.76 38.98
N SER A 367 47.40 5.97 38.41
CA SER A 367 47.18 7.23 39.12
C SER A 367 46.05 8.05 38.53
N VAL A 368 45.39 8.88 39.35
CA VAL A 368 44.31 9.78 38.91
C VAL A 368 44.84 10.77 37.86
N GLY A 369 44.12 10.90 36.74
CA GLY A 369 44.46 11.78 35.61
C GLY A 369 45.39 11.15 34.57
N GLU A 370 45.90 9.94 34.79
CA GLU A 370 46.77 9.23 33.86
C GLU A 370 45.96 8.44 32.81
N GLN A 371 46.53 8.27 31.61
CA GLN A 371 46.02 7.35 30.59
C GLN A 371 46.47 5.93 30.94
N ALA A 372 45.56 5.10 31.44
CA ALA A 372 45.88 3.74 31.85
C ALA A 372 45.38 2.71 30.82
N SER A 373 46.18 1.68 30.59
CA SER A 373 45.78 0.45 29.90
C SER A 373 46.58 -0.73 30.43
N GLY A 374 45.95 -1.92 30.52
CA GLY A 374 46.59 -3.12 31.09
C GLY A 374 46.36 -3.27 32.59
N VAL A 375 47.30 -3.94 33.29
CA VAL A 375 47.18 -4.26 34.72
C VAL A 375 47.15 -2.97 35.55
N ALA A 376 46.16 -2.85 36.42
CA ALA A 376 45.97 -1.67 37.25
C ALA A 376 46.11 -1.97 38.75
N VAL A 377 45.68 -3.15 39.21
CA VAL A 377 45.74 -3.55 40.62
C VAL A 377 46.08 -5.03 40.72
N THR A 378 46.98 -5.41 41.63
CA THR A 378 47.23 -6.82 41.98
C THR A 378 46.54 -7.14 43.30
N LEU A 379 45.74 -8.22 43.29
CA LEU A 379 44.98 -8.67 44.43
C LEU A 379 45.44 -10.06 44.87
N VAL A 380 45.67 -10.21 46.17
CA VAL A 380 46.04 -11.49 46.78
C VAL A 380 44.92 -11.99 47.70
N ASP A 381 44.46 -13.21 47.47
CA ASP A 381 43.49 -13.89 48.31
C ASP A 381 44.17 -14.37 49.60
N THR A 382 43.76 -13.80 50.72
CA THR A 382 44.26 -14.16 52.06
C THR A 382 43.35 -15.15 52.80
N SER A 383 42.27 -15.62 52.17
CA SER A 383 41.37 -16.62 52.75
C SER A 383 41.90 -18.06 52.66
N SER A 384 42.88 -18.31 51.79
CA SER A 384 43.56 -19.60 51.66
C SER A 384 45.06 -19.40 51.41
N TYR A 385 45.91 -20.19 52.07
CA TYR A 385 47.35 -20.20 51.90
C TYR A 385 47.80 -21.59 51.47
N GLU A 386 48.75 -21.67 50.53
CA GLU A 386 49.37 -22.92 50.09
C GLU A 386 50.84 -22.96 50.55
N VAL A 387 51.30 -24.13 50.99
CA VAL A 387 52.69 -24.34 51.40
C VAL A 387 53.37 -25.21 50.36
N VAL A 388 54.30 -24.63 49.59
CA VAL A 388 55.07 -25.35 48.58
C VAL A 388 56.36 -25.84 49.22
N LEU A 389 56.43 -27.14 49.50
CA LEU A 389 57.62 -27.79 50.06
C LEU A 389 58.54 -28.25 48.93
N HIS A 390 59.80 -27.81 48.97
CA HIS A 390 60.85 -28.36 48.11
C HIS A 390 61.58 -29.43 48.93
N VAL A 391 61.61 -30.65 48.40
CA VAL A 391 62.32 -31.79 49.01
C VAL A 391 63.52 -32.07 48.12
N ASP A 392 64.72 -31.78 48.62
CA ASP A 392 66.01 -32.11 47.98
C ASP A 392 66.45 -33.55 48.29
#